data_AF-A0A9D2UAX6-F1
#
_entry.id   AF-A0A9D2UAX6-F1
#
_cell.length_a   1.000
_cell.length_b   1.000
_cell.length_c   1.000
_cell.angle_alpha   90.00
_cell.angle_beta   90.00
_cell.angle_gamma   90.00
#
_symmetry.space_group_name_H-M   'P 1'
#
loop_
_entity.id
_entity.type
_entity.pdbx_description
1 polymer ?
#
loop_
_entity_poly.entity_id
_entity_poly.type
_entity_poly.pdbx_seq_one_letter_code
_entity_poly.pdbx_strand_id
1 'polypeptide(L)'
;MTQSRRHLFTPQLALIGIACAGLTAWSPAGASAAEQPAPPAVTIQAQAAPTKAQVDVEIADESGVLGNSARESLQRQTEAIDFPDSVQKVVYLLIPGQDENFNEDALNWAEARMPELIPDGAGKGATWADGVLILGVGTSTRTNGVYCGNDVCQQLDLFEGAHLDASLEAMKDGFRRNNFGMGLAEGARVAADLELGQRLAEEQARRNRNVRIGFGVAGVGAAGVGAAWWQRRKKRLTATAKQQFDDLSKNYVTLSQRLDELDIRAHSLSSPLANAELRSQWEAIRDDFLGLNRRMDSLGLTLNSEDKEFYEKHKEIASAHDTLESMSNAEDNINLMFELENGDVVKRERELVSIKQDISEALFQVHNYEAVRQLQNVERQVNELLNNLEAADFMDRLARIVSDQAHALDLATRDMQHLDRAKHASERPALGDRNWRPGYVYSNWVPYYMLASWNAADTRAAQSASSSGSANTSFSSGFAGGGGSSSW
;
A
#
# COMPACT_ATOMS: atom_id res chain seq x y z
N MET A 1 -10.39 57.02 -39.16
CA MET A 1 -9.13 56.64 -39.84
C MET A 1 -7.97 56.91 -38.91
N THR A 2 -7.51 55.88 -38.20
CA THR A 2 -6.10 55.55 -37.84
C THR A 2 -6.14 54.32 -36.91
N GLN A 3 -5.32 53.31 -37.24
CA GLN A 3 -5.30 51.97 -36.64
C GLN A 3 -4.48 51.92 -35.33
N SER A 4 -4.84 51.02 -34.42
CA SER A 4 -3.84 50.26 -33.65
C SER A 4 -4.38 48.89 -33.26
N ARG A 5 -3.59 47.83 -33.48
CA ARG A 5 -3.90 46.41 -33.30
C ARG A 5 -3.16 45.86 -32.08
N ARG A 6 -3.89 45.07 -31.27
CA ARG A 6 -3.60 43.77 -30.63
C ARG A 6 -2.25 43.58 -29.89
N HIS A 7 -2.27 42.94 -28.72
CA HIS A 7 -2.03 41.49 -28.59
C HIS A 7 -2.19 40.96 -27.14
N LEU A 8 -2.61 39.70 -27.06
CA LEU A 8 -2.93 38.88 -25.89
C LEU A 8 -1.67 38.26 -25.26
N PHE A 9 -1.72 38.01 -23.95
CA PHE A 9 -0.73 37.27 -23.17
C PHE A 9 -1.08 35.79 -23.05
N THR A 10 -0.08 34.92 -23.20
CA THR A 10 -0.05 33.50 -22.80
C THR A 10 1.35 33.24 -22.20
N PRO A 11 1.49 32.53 -21.06
CA PRO A 11 2.81 32.10 -20.58
C PRO A 11 3.05 30.62 -20.90
N GLN A 12 4.29 30.31 -21.33
CA GLN A 12 4.83 28.95 -21.45
C GLN A 12 5.97 28.74 -20.44
N LEU A 13 6.05 27.49 -19.98
CA LEU A 13 7.02 26.87 -19.08
C LEU A 13 8.49 27.05 -19.49
N ALA A 14 9.37 27.21 -18.50
CA ALA A 14 10.83 27.19 -18.67
C ALA A 14 11.44 25.98 -17.93
N LEU A 15 12.01 25.06 -18.71
CA LEU A 15 12.98 24.04 -18.30
C LEU A 15 14.37 24.68 -18.28
N ILE A 16 15.13 24.52 -17.19
CA ILE A 16 16.53 24.96 -17.08
C ILE A 16 17.42 23.72 -17.09
N GLY A 17 18.18 23.55 -18.18
CA GLY A 17 19.36 22.69 -18.25
C GLY A 17 20.62 23.56 -18.16
N ILE A 18 21.55 23.22 -17.29
CA ILE A 18 22.82 23.94 -17.10
C ILE A 18 23.93 23.21 -17.86
N ALA A 19 24.54 23.91 -18.81
CA ALA A 19 25.73 23.49 -19.53
C ALA A 19 26.99 24.10 -18.88
N CYS A 20 28.02 23.27 -18.68
CA CYS A 20 29.35 23.66 -18.22
C CYS A 20 30.11 24.42 -19.32
N ALA A 21 30.76 25.53 -18.95
CA ALA A 21 31.80 26.16 -19.76
C ALA A 21 32.98 26.54 -18.85
N GLY A 22 34.15 25.96 -19.13
CA GLY A 22 35.42 26.50 -18.67
C GLY A 22 35.88 27.65 -19.56
N LEU A 23 36.86 28.43 -19.10
CA LEU A 23 38.03 28.91 -19.85
C LEU A 23 38.86 29.92 -19.03
N THR A 24 40.14 29.59 -18.88
CA THR A 24 41.36 30.40 -18.99
C THR A 24 41.63 31.63 -18.12
N ALA A 25 42.84 31.62 -17.57
CA ALA A 25 43.54 32.67 -16.84
C ALA A 25 44.10 33.80 -17.73
N TRP A 26 44.15 35.02 -17.17
CA TRP A 26 45.28 35.97 -17.27
C TRP A 26 45.09 37.12 -16.26
N SER A 27 46.16 37.49 -15.56
CA SER A 27 46.31 38.74 -14.78
C SER A 27 47.43 39.56 -15.46
N PRO A 28 47.51 40.90 -15.34
CA PRO A 28 47.94 41.52 -14.07
C PRO A 28 47.44 42.95 -13.76
N ALA A 29 47.69 43.33 -12.49
CA ALA A 29 47.99 44.67 -11.95
C ALA A 29 46.88 45.74 -11.80
N GLY A 30 46.56 46.02 -10.53
CA GLY A 30 46.67 47.36 -9.96
C GLY A 30 45.41 48.23 -9.90
N ALA A 31 44.61 48.08 -8.84
CA ALA A 31 43.93 49.18 -8.14
C ALA A 31 43.32 48.65 -6.83
N SER A 32 43.78 49.18 -5.69
CA SER A 32 43.23 48.88 -4.37
C SER A 32 41.82 49.47 -4.26
N ALA A 33 40.79 48.61 -4.29
CA ALA A 33 39.42 48.96 -3.92
C ALA A 33 39.11 48.30 -2.57
N ALA A 34 38.52 49.08 -1.67
CA ALA A 34 38.21 48.69 -0.30
C ALA A 34 37.42 47.37 -0.20
N GLU A 35 37.85 46.50 0.70
CA GLU A 35 37.26 45.19 0.95
C GLU A 35 35.91 45.35 1.67
N GLN A 36 34.80 45.24 0.92
CA GLN A 36 33.49 44.96 1.49
C GLN A 36 33.48 43.50 1.98
N PRO A 37 33.15 43.20 3.25
CA PRO A 37 33.03 41.81 3.68
C PRO A 37 31.86 41.17 2.94
N ALA A 38 32.16 40.13 2.15
CA ALA A 38 31.16 39.30 1.51
C ALA A 38 30.32 38.59 2.58
N PRO A 39 29.00 38.42 2.38
CA PRO A 39 28.18 37.59 3.26
C PRO A 39 28.73 36.14 3.23
N PRO A 40 28.69 35.41 4.36
CA PRO A 40 29.19 34.04 4.40
C PRO A 40 28.43 33.17 3.39
N ALA A 41 29.17 32.57 2.47
CA ALA A 41 28.65 31.53 1.59
C ALA A 41 28.24 30.33 2.47
N VAL A 42 26.94 30.11 2.61
CA VAL A 42 26.40 28.88 3.19
C VAL A 42 26.72 27.77 2.19
N THR A 43 27.78 27.03 2.46
CA THR A 43 28.03 25.77 1.76
C THR A 43 27.00 24.77 2.26
N ILE A 44 25.94 24.54 1.49
CA ILE A 44 25.06 23.39 1.72
C ILE A 44 25.91 22.16 1.33
N GLN A 45 26.56 21.55 2.31
CA GLN A 45 27.01 20.17 2.15
C GLN A 45 25.75 19.33 2.02
N ALA A 46 25.45 18.91 0.80
CA ALA A 46 24.52 17.82 0.57
C ALA A 46 25.04 16.62 1.37
N GLN A 47 24.37 16.30 2.47
CA GLN A 47 24.58 15.03 3.15
C GLN A 47 24.26 13.95 2.14
N ALA A 48 25.28 13.21 1.70
CA ALA A 48 25.09 12.03 0.89
C ALA A 48 24.12 11.12 1.63
N ALA A 49 23.00 10.78 0.98
CA ALA A 49 22.12 9.73 1.47
C ALA A 49 22.97 8.47 1.72
N PRO A 50 22.74 7.73 2.80
CA PRO A 50 23.45 6.48 3.03
C PRO A 50 23.22 5.57 1.82
N THR A 51 24.31 5.18 1.16
CA THR A 51 24.27 4.21 0.05
C THR A 51 23.74 2.91 0.62
N LYS A 52 22.52 2.52 0.25
CA LYS A 52 21.95 1.22 0.61
C LYS A 52 22.93 0.14 0.13
N ALA A 53 23.30 -0.80 1.00
CA ALA A 53 24.15 -1.91 0.58
C ALA A 53 23.44 -2.65 -0.55
N GLN A 54 24.11 -2.81 -1.69
CA GLN A 54 23.52 -3.46 -2.85
C GLN A 54 23.37 -4.95 -2.56
N VAL A 55 22.17 -5.50 -2.76
CA VAL A 55 21.87 -6.93 -2.62
C VAL A 55 22.60 -7.68 -3.74
N ASP A 56 23.31 -8.76 -3.38
CA ASP A 56 23.93 -9.66 -4.34
C ASP A 56 22.84 -10.48 -5.05
N VAL A 57 22.85 -10.56 -6.38
CA VAL A 57 21.81 -11.26 -7.15
C VAL A 57 22.45 -12.32 -8.03
N GLU A 58 22.03 -13.56 -7.82
CA GLU A 58 22.52 -14.73 -8.54
C GLU A 58 21.36 -15.37 -9.32
N ILE A 59 21.56 -15.64 -10.62
CA ILE A 59 20.55 -16.26 -11.49
C ILE A 59 21.09 -17.60 -12.01
N ALA A 60 20.70 -18.69 -11.35
CA ALA A 60 21.05 -20.06 -11.70
C ALA A 60 20.01 -20.68 -12.64
N ASP A 61 20.17 -20.50 -13.95
CA ASP A 61 19.28 -21.05 -14.99
C ASP A 61 19.86 -22.31 -15.64
N GLU A 62 19.77 -23.45 -14.95
CA GLU A 62 20.19 -24.75 -15.47
C GLU A 62 19.19 -25.33 -16.49
N SER A 63 17.97 -24.80 -16.54
CA SER A 63 16.96 -25.19 -17.53
C SER A 63 17.15 -24.51 -18.89
N GLY A 64 17.96 -23.44 -18.96
CA GLY A 64 18.18 -22.64 -20.16
C GLY A 64 16.94 -21.92 -20.68
N VAL A 65 15.95 -21.67 -19.81
CA VAL A 65 14.65 -21.09 -20.20
C VAL A 65 14.65 -19.56 -20.21
N LEU A 66 15.66 -18.92 -19.61
CA LEU A 66 15.81 -17.47 -19.66
C LEU A 66 16.69 -17.05 -20.85
N GLY A 67 16.15 -16.18 -21.70
CA GLY A 67 16.94 -15.40 -22.64
C GLY A 67 17.70 -14.26 -21.94
N ASN A 68 18.69 -13.68 -22.61
CA ASN A 68 19.51 -12.60 -22.04
C ASN A 68 18.68 -11.38 -21.62
N SER A 69 17.70 -10.97 -22.43
CA SER A 69 16.79 -9.87 -22.10
C SER A 69 15.94 -10.15 -20.86
N ALA A 70 15.53 -11.41 -20.65
CA ALA A 70 14.78 -11.81 -19.47
C ALA A 70 15.67 -11.79 -18.21
N ARG A 71 16.93 -12.23 -18.31
CA ARG A 71 17.91 -12.14 -17.21
C ARG A 71 18.17 -10.70 -16.79
N GLU A 72 18.45 -9.82 -17.76
CA GLU A 72 18.66 -8.39 -17.48
C GLU A 72 17.41 -7.73 -16.89
N SER A 73 16.22 -8.12 -17.37
CA SER A 73 14.96 -7.59 -16.84
C SER A 73 14.74 -8.04 -15.40
N LEU A 74 15.01 -9.32 -15.10
CA LEU A 74 14.91 -9.87 -13.75
C LEU A 74 15.91 -9.19 -12.80
N GLN A 75 17.15 -8.99 -13.23
CA GLN A 75 18.17 -8.25 -12.48
C GLN A 75 17.70 -6.84 -12.12
N ARG A 76 17.29 -6.05 -13.12
CA ARG A 76 16.82 -4.66 -12.91
C ARG A 76 15.58 -4.59 -12.02
N GLN A 77 14.65 -5.52 -12.18
CA GLN A 77 13.45 -5.58 -11.34
C GLN A 77 13.83 -5.90 -9.90
N THR A 78 14.77 -6.81 -9.68
CA THR A 78 15.26 -7.18 -8.35
C THR A 78 15.96 -6.01 -7.66
N GLU A 79 16.79 -5.26 -8.39
CA GLU A 79 17.47 -4.06 -7.88
C GLU A 79 16.50 -2.94 -7.46
N ALA A 80 15.29 -2.91 -8.03
CA ALA A 80 14.25 -1.95 -7.68
C ALA A 80 13.43 -2.36 -6.45
N ILE A 81 13.58 -3.60 -5.96
CA ILE A 81 12.86 -4.08 -4.78
C ILE A 81 13.51 -3.50 -3.53
N ASP A 82 12.69 -2.94 -2.63
CA ASP A 82 13.12 -2.41 -1.34
C ASP A 82 13.32 -3.55 -0.32
N PHE A 83 14.32 -4.39 -0.54
CA PHE A 83 14.62 -5.47 0.40
C PHE A 83 15.04 -4.93 1.78
N PRO A 84 14.66 -5.63 2.87
CA PRO A 84 15.21 -5.32 4.18
C PRO A 84 16.72 -5.60 4.24
N ASP A 85 17.43 -4.92 5.13
CA ASP A 85 18.88 -5.10 5.37
C ASP A 85 19.29 -6.56 5.65
N SER A 86 18.36 -7.40 6.12
CA SER A 86 18.61 -8.82 6.34
C SER A 86 18.91 -9.55 5.03
N VAL A 87 18.26 -9.19 3.92
CA VAL A 87 18.49 -9.83 2.62
C VAL A 87 19.76 -9.27 2.01
N GLN A 88 20.82 -10.07 2.03
CA GLN A 88 22.13 -9.74 1.47
C GLN A 88 22.34 -10.40 0.10
N LYS A 89 21.71 -11.56 -0.13
CA LYS A 89 21.80 -12.31 -1.39
C LYS A 89 20.43 -12.82 -1.82
N VAL A 90 20.08 -12.61 -3.09
CA VAL A 90 18.90 -13.17 -3.75
C VAL A 90 19.35 -14.19 -4.80
N VAL A 91 18.84 -15.41 -4.71
CA VAL A 91 19.15 -16.50 -5.66
C VAL A 91 17.89 -16.89 -6.42
N TYR A 92 17.93 -16.75 -7.75
CA TYR A 92 16.90 -17.24 -8.65
C TYR A 92 17.30 -18.59 -9.23
N LEU A 93 16.56 -19.64 -8.88
CA LEU A 93 16.87 -21.02 -9.26
C LEU A 93 15.89 -21.55 -10.31
N LEU A 94 16.37 -21.88 -11.51
CA LEU A 94 15.56 -22.49 -12.56
C LEU A 94 16.16 -23.82 -12.98
N ILE A 95 15.60 -24.90 -12.47
CA ILE A 95 16.05 -26.28 -12.73
C ILE A 95 14.92 -27.08 -13.37
N PRO A 96 15.21 -28.14 -14.14
CA PRO A 96 14.16 -29.02 -14.66
C PRO A 96 13.28 -29.58 -13.53
N GLY A 97 13.87 -29.86 -12.37
CA GLY A 97 13.23 -30.59 -11.28
C GLY A 97 13.20 -32.09 -11.58
N GLN A 98 13.27 -32.91 -10.54
CA GLN A 98 13.18 -34.37 -10.64
C GLN A 98 12.14 -34.93 -9.67
N ASP A 99 11.93 -34.26 -8.54
CA ASP A 99 11.00 -34.65 -7.50
C ASP A 99 9.69 -33.86 -7.57
N GLU A 100 8.58 -34.47 -7.13
CA GLU A 100 7.32 -33.76 -6.92
C GLU A 100 7.41 -32.78 -5.72
N ASN A 101 8.45 -32.91 -4.89
CA ASN A 101 8.78 -32.00 -3.82
C ASN A 101 9.97 -31.11 -4.20
N PHE A 102 9.70 -29.88 -4.62
CA PHE A 102 10.74 -28.94 -5.03
C PHE A 102 11.70 -28.52 -3.90
N ASN A 103 11.34 -28.76 -2.63
CA ASN A 103 12.24 -28.56 -1.49
C ASN A 103 13.49 -29.43 -1.63
N GLU A 104 13.33 -30.68 -2.08
CA GLU A 104 14.45 -31.60 -2.29
C GLU A 104 15.31 -31.19 -3.47
N ASP A 105 14.67 -30.85 -4.59
CA ASP A 105 15.36 -30.40 -5.78
C ASP A 105 16.24 -29.17 -5.49
N ALA A 106 15.72 -28.20 -4.73
CA ALA A 106 16.46 -27.00 -4.33
C ALA A 106 17.62 -27.31 -3.37
N LEU A 107 17.40 -28.18 -2.38
CA LEU A 107 18.42 -28.58 -1.41
C LEU A 107 19.55 -29.38 -2.07
N ASN A 108 19.21 -30.36 -2.91
CA ASN A 108 20.17 -31.18 -3.65
C ASN A 108 20.99 -30.32 -4.63
N TRP A 109 20.34 -29.35 -5.28
CA TRP A 109 21.06 -28.39 -6.14
C TRP A 109 22.04 -27.54 -5.33
N ALA A 110 21.62 -27.00 -4.18
CA ALA A 110 22.49 -26.20 -3.32
C ALA A 110 23.71 -27.01 -2.85
N GLU A 111 23.50 -28.25 -2.41
CA GLU A 111 24.60 -29.14 -2.00
C GLU A 111 25.60 -29.41 -3.13
N ALA A 112 25.11 -29.61 -4.36
CA ALA A 112 25.96 -29.94 -5.49
C ALA A 112 26.66 -28.73 -6.12
N ARG A 113 26.04 -27.55 -6.10
CA ARG A 113 26.45 -26.40 -6.92
C ARG A 113 26.72 -25.13 -6.16
N MET A 114 26.09 -24.93 -5.00
CA MET A 114 26.18 -23.70 -4.23
C MET A 114 26.22 -24.00 -2.71
N PRO A 115 27.24 -24.75 -2.24
CA PRO A 115 27.28 -25.23 -0.86
C PRO A 115 27.35 -24.10 0.17
N GLU A 116 27.72 -22.88 -0.23
CA GLU A 116 27.66 -21.71 0.64
C GLU A 116 26.24 -21.32 1.07
N LEU A 117 25.19 -21.77 0.36
CA LEU A 117 23.79 -21.56 0.76
C LEU A 117 23.37 -22.47 1.92
N ILE A 118 24.13 -23.53 2.19
CA ILE A 118 23.87 -24.49 3.26
C ILE A 118 25.16 -24.72 4.06
N PRO A 119 25.61 -23.73 4.85
CA PRO A 119 26.92 -23.74 5.50
C PRO A 119 27.10 -24.93 6.45
N ASP A 120 26.00 -25.45 7.01
CA ASP A 120 25.97 -26.60 7.91
C ASP A 120 25.61 -27.93 7.19
N GLY A 121 25.55 -27.91 5.85
CA GLY A 121 25.18 -29.04 5.00
C GLY A 121 23.66 -29.24 4.85
N ALA A 122 23.25 -30.36 4.22
CA ALA A 122 21.85 -30.69 3.93
C ALA A 122 21.18 -31.61 4.97
N GLY A 123 21.87 -31.84 6.09
CA GLY A 123 21.48 -32.80 7.11
C GLY A 123 20.45 -32.28 8.12
N LYS A 124 20.04 -33.16 9.04
CA LYS A 124 19.03 -32.85 10.05
C LYS A 124 19.40 -31.63 10.90
N GLY A 125 18.52 -30.64 10.94
CA GLY A 125 18.69 -29.41 11.72
C GLY A 125 19.59 -28.36 11.08
N ALA A 126 20.19 -28.62 9.92
CA ALA A 126 20.86 -27.60 9.13
C ALA A 126 19.83 -26.67 8.47
N THR A 127 20.26 -25.46 8.12
CA THR A 127 19.39 -24.41 7.58
C THR A 127 20.05 -23.69 6.41
N TRP A 128 19.25 -22.91 5.68
CA TRP A 128 19.78 -21.96 4.71
C TRP A 128 20.69 -20.94 5.40
N ALA A 129 21.69 -20.46 4.66
CA ALA A 129 22.59 -19.42 5.12
C ALA A 129 21.80 -18.15 5.49
N ASP A 130 22.19 -17.51 6.58
CA ASP A 130 21.64 -16.21 6.97
C ASP A 130 21.83 -15.19 5.84
N GLY A 131 20.84 -14.31 5.71
CA GLY A 131 20.81 -13.24 4.71
C GLY A 131 20.51 -13.67 3.28
N VAL A 132 20.16 -14.94 3.04
CA VAL A 132 19.76 -15.45 1.73
C VAL A 132 18.24 -15.44 1.57
N LEU A 133 17.78 -15.04 0.38
CA LEU A 133 16.44 -15.30 -0.14
C LEU A 133 16.56 -16.08 -1.47
N ILE A 134 15.90 -17.22 -1.58
CA ILE A 134 15.92 -18.09 -2.76
C ILE A 134 14.51 -18.15 -3.33
N LEU A 135 14.38 -17.91 -4.64
CA LEU A 135 13.14 -18.14 -5.38
C LEU A 135 13.41 -19.11 -6.52
N GLY A 136 12.66 -20.20 -6.56
CA GLY A 136 12.95 -21.30 -7.45
C GLY A 136 11.75 -21.82 -8.24
N VAL A 137 12.06 -22.44 -9.37
CA VAL A 137 11.09 -23.05 -10.28
C VAL A 137 11.64 -24.35 -10.88
N GLY A 138 10.88 -25.43 -10.71
CA GLY A 138 11.04 -26.72 -11.36
C GLY A 138 10.29 -26.71 -12.68
N THR A 139 11.00 -26.46 -13.78
CA THR A 139 10.39 -26.16 -15.09
C THR A 139 9.68 -27.37 -15.71
N SER A 140 10.14 -28.60 -15.41
CA SER A 140 9.53 -29.85 -15.88
C SER A 140 8.48 -30.39 -14.91
N THR A 141 8.72 -30.26 -13.60
CA THR A 141 7.81 -30.73 -12.53
C THR A 141 6.66 -29.78 -12.24
N ARG A 142 6.74 -28.52 -12.72
CA ARG A 142 5.76 -27.45 -12.49
C ARG A 142 5.55 -27.12 -11.00
N THR A 143 6.67 -27.09 -10.27
CA THR A 143 6.72 -26.81 -8.82
C THR A 143 7.62 -25.62 -8.51
N ASN A 144 7.23 -24.70 -7.62
CA ASN A 144 7.98 -23.50 -7.28
C ASN A 144 8.27 -23.43 -5.79
N GLY A 145 9.31 -22.70 -5.40
CA GLY A 145 9.72 -22.56 -4.01
C GLY A 145 10.16 -21.15 -3.66
N VAL A 146 9.94 -20.78 -2.40
CA VAL A 146 10.56 -19.62 -1.75
C VAL A 146 11.24 -20.13 -0.50
N TYR A 147 12.53 -19.83 -0.34
CA TYR A 147 13.32 -20.24 0.82
C TYR A 147 14.13 -19.08 1.35
N CYS A 148 14.46 -19.11 2.63
CA CYS A 148 15.28 -18.06 3.22
C CYS A 148 16.10 -18.55 4.41
N GLY A 149 17.18 -17.82 4.68
CA GLY A 149 17.88 -17.87 5.97
C GLY A 149 16.92 -17.57 7.11
N ASN A 150 17.21 -18.09 8.30
CA ASN A 150 16.29 -17.96 9.44
C ASN A 150 16.02 -16.49 9.80
N ASP A 151 17.03 -15.63 9.67
CA ASP A 151 16.94 -14.19 9.90
C ASP A 151 16.02 -13.49 8.89
N VAL A 152 16.14 -13.85 7.60
CA VAL A 152 15.30 -13.34 6.52
C VAL A 152 13.87 -13.86 6.65
N CYS A 153 13.67 -15.16 6.88
CA CYS A 153 12.35 -15.75 7.06
C CYS A 153 11.63 -15.19 8.29
N GLN A 154 12.36 -14.95 9.38
CA GLN A 154 11.77 -14.34 10.58
C GLN A 154 11.33 -12.90 10.31
N GLN A 155 12.16 -12.13 9.61
CA GLN A 155 11.87 -10.73 9.33
C GLN A 155 10.71 -10.57 8.33
N LEU A 156 10.68 -11.42 7.30
CA LEU A 156 9.68 -11.38 6.24
C LEU A 156 8.45 -12.25 6.54
N ASP A 157 8.41 -12.99 7.66
CA ASP A 157 7.31 -13.93 7.97
C ASP A 157 7.10 -15.00 6.89
N LEU A 158 8.20 -15.60 6.42
CA LEU A 158 8.23 -16.56 5.31
C LEU A 158 8.52 -18.00 5.73
N PHE A 159 8.56 -18.31 7.04
CA PHE A 159 8.75 -19.69 7.50
C PHE A 159 7.61 -20.60 7.02
N GLU A 160 6.38 -20.12 7.12
CA GLU A 160 5.15 -20.79 6.74
C GLU A 160 4.00 -19.77 6.71
N GLY A 161 2.82 -20.18 6.24
CA GLY A 161 1.59 -19.39 6.35
C GLY A 161 1.35 -18.39 5.22
N ALA A 162 0.43 -17.45 5.45
CA ALA A 162 -0.20 -16.69 4.38
C ALA A 162 0.76 -15.82 3.55
N HIS A 163 1.84 -15.31 4.14
CA HIS A 163 2.79 -14.51 3.38
C HIS A 163 3.64 -15.37 2.44
N LEU A 164 4.13 -16.52 2.91
CA LEU A 164 4.79 -17.52 2.06
C LEU A 164 3.85 -18.01 0.94
N ASP A 165 2.60 -18.33 1.27
CA ASP A 165 1.59 -18.76 0.29
C ASP A 165 1.36 -17.67 -0.78
N ALA A 166 1.29 -16.40 -0.36
CA ALA A 166 1.12 -15.27 -1.27
C ALA A 166 2.35 -15.09 -2.20
N SER A 167 3.57 -15.22 -1.68
CA SER A 167 4.80 -15.16 -2.47
C SER A 167 4.87 -16.29 -3.50
N LEU A 168 4.50 -17.51 -3.10
CA LEU A 168 4.43 -18.67 -4.00
C LEU A 168 3.36 -18.49 -5.08
N GLU A 169 2.17 -17.99 -4.73
CA GLU A 169 1.09 -17.78 -5.69
C GLU A 169 1.40 -16.65 -6.69
N ALA A 170 2.08 -15.58 -6.26
CA ALA A 170 2.46 -14.45 -7.12
C ALA A 170 3.31 -14.87 -8.32
N MET A 171 4.08 -15.95 -8.20
CA MET A 171 4.92 -16.42 -9.30
C MET A 171 4.14 -17.15 -10.41
N LYS A 172 2.97 -17.71 -10.09
CA LYS A 172 2.32 -18.73 -10.91
C LYS A 172 1.77 -18.19 -12.23
N ASP A 173 1.23 -16.97 -12.27
CA ASP A 173 0.74 -16.38 -13.52
C ASP A 173 1.87 -16.23 -14.54
N GLY A 174 3.06 -15.79 -14.09
CA GLY A 174 4.26 -15.74 -14.93
C GLY A 174 4.63 -17.12 -15.48
N PHE A 175 4.64 -18.14 -14.62
CA PHE A 175 4.98 -19.50 -15.04
C PHE A 175 3.95 -20.11 -16.00
N ARG A 176 2.65 -19.89 -15.79
CA ARG A 176 1.58 -20.34 -16.71
C ARG A 176 1.71 -19.72 -18.10
N ARG A 177 2.26 -18.51 -18.18
CA ARG A 177 2.54 -17.79 -19.44
C ARG A 177 3.93 -18.07 -20.01
N ASN A 178 4.69 -19.01 -19.45
CA ASN A 178 6.10 -19.28 -19.78
C ASN A 178 7.01 -18.05 -19.64
N ASN A 179 6.64 -17.08 -18.81
CA ASN A 179 7.44 -15.91 -18.47
C ASN A 179 8.05 -16.09 -17.07
N PHE A 180 9.04 -16.99 -16.98
CA PHE A 180 9.67 -17.35 -15.72
C PHE A 180 10.35 -16.17 -15.02
N GLY A 181 10.98 -15.27 -15.77
CA GLY A 181 11.59 -14.07 -15.22
C GLY A 181 10.56 -13.15 -14.54
N MET A 182 9.39 -12.96 -15.15
CA MET A 182 8.32 -12.18 -14.51
C MET A 182 7.76 -12.89 -13.27
N GLY A 183 7.51 -14.19 -13.35
CA GLY A 183 7.03 -14.96 -12.20
C GLY A 183 7.96 -14.84 -11.01
N LEU A 184 9.27 -15.05 -11.22
CA LEU A 184 10.29 -14.94 -10.16
C LEU A 184 10.40 -13.52 -9.60
N ALA A 185 10.35 -12.48 -10.45
CA ALA A 185 10.41 -11.10 -10.00
C ALA A 185 9.20 -10.72 -9.13
N GLU A 186 7.98 -11.13 -9.51
CA GLU A 186 6.78 -10.87 -8.71
C GLU A 186 6.79 -11.63 -7.39
N GLY A 187 7.26 -12.89 -7.39
CA GLY A 187 7.48 -13.64 -6.16
C GLY A 187 8.42 -12.92 -5.19
N ALA A 188 9.53 -12.38 -5.71
CA ALA A 188 10.52 -11.67 -4.89
C ALA A 188 9.97 -10.36 -4.34
N ARG A 189 9.21 -9.62 -5.16
CA ARG A 189 8.55 -8.38 -4.77
C ARG A 189 7.53 -8.61 -3.65
N VAL A 190 6.72 -9.66 -3.77
CA VAL A 190 5.74 -10.03 -2.76
C VAL A 190 6.43 -10.52 -1.49
N ALA A 191 7.44 -11.40 -1.60
CA ALA A 191 8.21 -11.87 -0.44
C ALA A 191 8.86 -10.74 0.36
N ALA A 192 9.31 -9.67 -0.30
CA ALA A 192 9.90 -8.50 0.35
C ALA A 192 8.87 -7.54 1.01
N ASP A 193 7.57 -7.72 0.77
CA ASP A 193 6.52 -6.79 1.21
C ASP A 193 6.11 -7.04 2.66
N LEU A 194 6.81 -6.36 3.58
CA LEU A 194 6.55 -6.43 5.02
C LEU A 194 5.15 -5.97 5.42
N GLU A 195 4.56 -5.02 4.71
CA GLU A 195 3.24 -4.48 5.04
C GLU A 195 2.15 -5.48 4.65
N LEU A 196 2.29 -6.11 3.48
CA LEU A 196 1.44 -7.21 3.05
C LEU A 196 1.50 -8.39 4.04
N GLY A 197 2.71 -8.79 4.46
CA GLY A 197 2.89 -9.85 5.46
C GLY A 197 2.14 -9.55 6.76
N GLN A 198 2.28 -8.32 7.28
CA GLN A 198 1.58 -7.89 8.50
C GLN A 198 0.05 -7.92 8.34
N ARG A 199 -0.47 -7.41 7.22
CA ARG A 199 -1.90 -7.42 6.95
C ARG A 199 -2.45 -8.85 6.87
N LEU A 200 -1.76 -9.74 6.17
CA LEU A 200 -2.17 -11.14 6.03
C LEU A 200 -2.13 -11.87 7.39
N ALA A 201 -1.12 -11.61 8.22
CA ALA A 201 -1.03 -12.14 9.58
C ALA A 201 -2.19 -11.62 10.46
N GLU A 202 -2.55 -10.34 10.36
CA GLU A 202 -3.70 -9.77 11.07
C GLU A 202 -5.03 -10.35 10.59
N GLU A 203 -5.22 -10.50 9.28
CA GLU A 203 -6.39 -11.13 8.68
C GLU A 203 -6.52 -12.59 9.13
N GLN A 204 -5.42 -13.35 9.14
CA GLN A 204 -5.39 -14.72 9.62
C GLN A 204 -5.66 -14.79 11.13
N ALA A 205 -5.13 -13.87 11.93
CA ALA A 205 -5.45 -13.74 13.36
C ALA A 205 -6.90 -13.32 13.63
N ARG A 206 -7.52 -12.54 12.74
CA ARG A 206 -8.96 -12.23 12.77
C ARG A 206 -9.81 -13.43 12.39
N ARG A 207 -9.44 -14.18 11.34
CA ARG A 207 -10.10 -15.44 10.94
C ARG A 207 -10.02 -16.51 12.03
N ASN A 208 -8.86 -16.66 12.67
CA ASN A 208 -8.64 -17.64 13.74
C ASN A 208 -9.30 -17.27 15.07
N ARG A 209 -9.79 -16.02 15.24
CA ARG A 209 -10.56 -15.62 16.43
C ARG A 209 -11.94 -16.31 16.53
N ASN A 210 -12.42 -16.90 15.43
CA ASN A 210 -13.65 -17.70 15.38
C ASN A 210 -13.43 -19.22 15.44
N VAL A 211 -12.18 -19.70 15.55
CA VAL A 211 -11.85 -21.12 15.71
C VAL A 211 -11.09 -21.33 17.01
N ARG A 212 -11.83 -21.68 18.06
CA ARG A 212 -11.25 -22.16 19.32
C ARG A 212 -10.90 -23.64 19.14
N ILE A 213 -9.62 -23.92 18.88
CA ILE A 213 -8.83 -25.19 18.90
C ILE A 213 -7.65 -24.88 17.95
N GLY A 214 -6.35 -24.92 18.25
CA GLY A 214 -5.60 -25.50 19.34
C GLY A 214 -4.30 -26.08 18.76
N PHE A 215 -3.27 -25.25 18.57
CA PHE A 215 -1.82 -25.55 18.39
C PHE A 215 -1.15 -24.16 18.47
N GLY A 216 -0.03 -23.87 19.12
CA GLY A 216 1.07 -24.64 19.69
C GLY A 216 2.26 -23.67 19.68
N VAL A 217 2.95 -23.53 20.79
CA VAL A 217 4.04 -22.58 21.07
C VAL A 217 5.29 -22.86 20.23
N ALA A 218 5.97 -21.82 19.70
CA ALA A 218 7.45 -21.63 19.64
C ALA A 218 7.78 -20.45 18.68
N GLY A 219 8.84 -19.64 18.82
CA GLY A 219 10.08 -19.90 19.52
C GLY A 219 10.73 -18.66 20.13
N VAL A 220 11.36 -18.95 21.27
CA VAL A 220 12.41 -18.17 21.93
C VAL A 220 13.74 -18.56 21.27
N GLY A 221 14.61 -17.59 20.96
CA GLY A 221 16.07 -17.80 20.98
C GLY A 221 16.89 -17.28 19.81
N ALA A 222 17.52 -16.10 19.98
CA ALA A 222 18.92 -15.82 19.60
C ALA A 222 19.30 -14.43 20.15
N ALA A 223 20.01 -14.43 21.29
CA ALA A 223 20.45 -13.22 21.98
C ALA A 223 21.63 -12.56 21.23
N GLY A 224 21.33 -11.65 20.30
CA GLY A 224 22.32 -10.82 19.63
C GLY A 224 21.72 -9.96 18.52
N VAL A 225 21.15 -10.61 17.49
CA VAL A 225 20.52 -9.93 16.35
C VAL A 225 19.09 -9.48 16.67
N GLY A 226 18.34 -10.26 17.45
CA GLY A 226 17.00 -9.90 17.90
C GLY A 226 16.95 -8.66 18.81
N ALA A 227 18.03 -8.36 19.53
CA ALA A 227 18.11 -7.16 20.38
C ALA A 227 18.23 -5.88 19.55
N ALA A 228 19.02 -5.90 18.47
CA ALA A 228 19.16 -4.78 17.55
C ALA A 228 17.86 -4.52 16.79
N TRP A 229 17.16 -5.56 16.33
CA TRP A 229 15.85 -5.44 15.70
C TRP A 229 14.78 -4.95 16.67
N TRP A 230 14.72 -5.51 17.88
CA TRP A 230 13.81 -5.04 18.93
C TRP A 230 14.08 -3.58 19.28
N GLN A 231 15.35 -3.17 19.34
CA GLN A 231 15.72 -1.76 19.55
C GLN A 231 15.36 -0.87 18.36
N ARG A 232 15.57 -1.29 17.11
CA ARG A 232 15.17 -0.53 15.90
C ARG A 232 13.65 -0.39 15.81
N ARG A 233 12.91 -1.49 16.03
CA ARG A 233 11.44 -1.49 16.10
C ARG A 233 10.94 -0.62 17.23
N LYS A 234 11.52 -0.75 18.42
CA LYS A 234 11.22 0.10 19.58
C LYS A 234 11.46 1.57 19.24
N LYS A 235 12.63 1.92 18.68
CA LYS A 235 12.93 3.28 18.24
C LYS A 235 11.93 3.81 17.21
N ARG A 236 11.56 3.02 16.21
CA ARG A 236 10.56 3.40 15.19
C ARG A 236 9.19 3.64 15.83
N LEU A 237 8.70 2.70 16.63
CA LEU A 237 7.41 2.83 17.33
C LEU A 237 7.41 4.02 18.30
N THR A 238 8.49 4.23 19.03
CA THR A 238 8.67 5.40 19.89
C THR A 238 8.66 6.70 19.07
N ALA A 239 9.39 6.75 17.96
CA ALA A 239 9.44 7.94 17.10
C ALA A 239 8.05 8.26 16.52
N THR A 240 7.35 7.25 16.01
CA THR A 240 5.96 7.39 15.51
C THR A 240 5.03 7.83 16.63
N ALA A 241 5.09 7.20 17.82
CA ALA A 241 4.28 7.59 18.97
C ALA A 241 4.56 9.04 19.41
N LYS A 242 5.82 9.48 19.40
CA LYS A 242 6.17 10.87 19.70
C LYS A 242 5.59 11.84 18.67
N GLN A 243 5.70 11.52 17.39
CA GLN A 243 5.12 12.32 16.31
C GLN A 243 3.60 12.42 16.45
N GLN A 244 2.92 11.28 16.60
CA GLN A 244 1.47 11.22 16.78
C GLN A 244 1.01 11.97 18.04
N PHE A 245 1.75 11.88 19.14
CA PHE A 245 1.44 12.61 20.36
C PHE A 245 1.68 14.13 20.25
N ASP A 246 2.71 14.54 19.52
CA ASP A 246 2.96 15.95 19.18
C ASP A 246 1.83 16.51 18.31
N ASP A 247 1.43 15.77 17.27
CA ASP A 247 0.30 16.13 16.40
C ASP A 247 -1.02 16.18 17.20
N LEU A 248 -1.26 15.21 18.09
CA LEU A 248 -2.38 15.21 19.04
C LEU A 248 -2.39 16.48 19.89
N SER A 249 -1.27 16.79 20.53
CA SER A 249 -1.13 17.92 21.45
C SER A 249 -1.38 19.26 20.76
N LYS A 250 -0.96 19.39 19.50
CA LYS A 250 -1.11 20.61 18.70
C LYS A 250 -2.52 20.77 18.14
N ASN A 251 -3.03 19.73 17.48
CA ASN A 251 -4.23 19.85 16.65
C ASN A 251 -5.53 19.62 17.45
N TYR A 252 -5.48 18.92 18.58
CA TYR A 252 -6.66 18.68 19.42
C TYR A 252 -7.35 19.99 19.86
N VAL A 253 -6.59 20.96 20.37
CA VAL A 253 -7.14 22.23 20.85
C VAL A 253 -7.75 23.04 19.70
N THR A 254 -7.06 23.10 18.56
CA THR A 254 -7.54 23.80 17.36
C THR A 254 -8.85 23.22 16.86
N LEU A 255 -8.96 21.89 16.74
CA LEU A 255 -10.19 21.22 16.33
C LEU A 255 -11.32 21.40 17.36
N SER A 256 -10.99 21.33 18.66
CA SER A 256 -11.97 21.52 19.73
C SER A 256 -12.59 22.93 19.73
N GLN A 257 -11.82 23.97 19.41
CA GLN A 257 -12.31 25.36 19.37
C GLN A 257 -13.33 25.61 18.27
N ARG A 258 -13.28 24.86 17.16
CA ARG A 258 -14.21 24.99 16.03
C ARG A 258 -15.29 23.91 16.01
N LEU A 259 -15.32 23.03 17.00
CA LEU A 259 -16.24 21.90 17.02
C LEU A 259 -17.71 22.34 16.99
N ASP A 260 -18.07 23.39 17.72
CA ASP A 260 -19.43 23.93 17.72
C ASP A 260 -19.86 24.44 16.33
N GLU A 261 -18.96 25.11 15.61
CA GLU A 261 -19.24 25.58 14.24
C GLU A 261 -19.43 24.39 13.29
N LEU A 262 -18.60 23.36 13.42
CA LEU A 262 -18.72 22.14 12.61
C LEU A 262 -20.01 21.38 12.92
N ASP A 263 -20.42 21.32 14.18
CA ASP A 263 -21.67 20.67 14.58
C ASP A 263 -22.89 21.41 14.01
N ILE A 264 -22.89 22.75 14.05
CA ILE A 264 -23.91 23.57 13.37
C ILE A 264 -23.90 23.29 11.86
N ARG A 265 -22.71 23.24 11.24
CA ARG A 265 -22.56 23.00 9.80
C ARG A 265 -23.13 21.63 9.42
N ALA A 266 -22.74 20.57 10.12
CA ALA A 266 -23.23 19.21 9.89
C ALA A 266 -24.77 19.11 10.02
N HIS A 267 -25.37 19.82 10.97
CA HIS A 267 -26.83 19.85 11.16
C HIS A 267 -27.57 20.76 10.17
N SER A 268 -26.89 21.74 9.57
CA SER A 268 -27.47 22.64 8.57
C SER A 268 -27.54 22.03 7.16
N LEU A 269 -26.82 20.92 6.92
CA LEU A 269 -26.91 20.17 5.67
C LEU A 269 -28.33 19.64 5.44
N SER A 270 -28.85 19.90 4.25
CA SER A 270 -30.26 19.69 3.91
C SER A 270 -30.49 18.84 2.65
N SER A 271 -29.45 18.55 1.88
CA SER A 271 -29.57 17.75 0.66
C SER A 271 -29.99 16.30 0.94
N PRO A 272 -30.52 15.57 -0.06
CA PRO A 272 -30.85 14.15 0.09
C PRO A 272 -29.66 13.26 0.50
N LEU A 273 -28.43 13.67 0.17
CA LEU A 273 -27.20 12.97 0.54
C LEU A 273 -26.83 13.17 2.02
N ALA A 274 -27.30 14.25 2.65
CA ALA A 274 -27.18 14.49 4.08
C ALA A 274 -28.32 13.78 4.84
N ASN A 275 -28.27 12.45 4.88
CA ASN A 275 -29.32 11.60 5.47
C ASN A 275 -29.06 11.27 6.95
N ALA A 276 -29.87 10.37 7.52
CA ALA A 276 -29.74 9.95 8.92
C ALA A 276 -28.42 9.19 9.20
N GLU A 277 -27.92 8.43 8.23
CA GLU A 277 -26.66 7.68 8.35
C GLU A 277 -25.47 8.65 8.48
N LEU A 278 -25.41 9.69 7.63
CA LEU A 278 -24.37 10.74 7.74
C LEU A 278 -24.37 11.39 9.14
N ARG A 279 -25.56 11.73 9.64
CA ARG A 279 -25.72 12.36 10.97
C ARG A 279 -25.29 11.41 12.08
N SER A 280 -25.65 10.13 11.99
CA SER A 280 -25.22 9.13 12.96
C SER A 280 -23.70 8.95 12.97
N GLN A 281 -23.05 8.95 11.80
CA GLN A 281 -21.58 8.87 11.70
C GLN A 281 -20.91 10.12 12.28
N TRP A 282 -21.46 11.30 11.99
CA TRP A 282 -20.99 12.56 12.58
C TRP A 282 -21.08 12.54 14.11
N GLU A 283 -22.22 12.17 14.67
CA GLU A 283 -22.43 12.09 16.12
C GLU A 283 -21.44 11.13 16.78
N ALA A 284 -21.22 9.95 16.18
CA ALA A 284 -20.24 8.98 16.69
C ALA A 284 -18.81 9.54 16.70
N ILE A 285 -18.37 10.15 15.59
CA ILE A 285 -17.02 10.74 15.47
C ILE A 285 -16.85 11.90 16.44
N ARG A 286 -17.84 12.78 16.55
CA ARG A 286 -17.84 13.90 17.50
C ARG A 286 -17.72 13.40 18.94
N ASP A 287 -18.54 12.42 19.32
CA ASP A 287 -18.58 11.91 20.69
C ASP A 287 -17.27 11.18 21.05
N ASP A 288 -16.67 10.46 20.10
CA ASP A 288 -15.33 9.86 20.25
C ASP A 288 -14.24 10.93 20.40
N PHE A 289 -14.30 12.01 19.60
CA PHE A 289 -13.38 13.14 19.70
C PHE A 289 -13.53 13.91 21.02
N LEU A 290 -14.75 14.13 21.52
CA LEU A 290 -14.98 14.71 22.85
C LEU A 290 -14.44 13.81 23.97
N GLY A 291 -14.43 12.49 23.76
CA GLY A 291 -13.78 11.53 24.64
C GLY A 291 -12.26 11.61 24.67
N LEU A 292 -11.64 12.23 23.65
CA LEU A 292 -10.19 12.23 23.45
C LEU A 292 -9.42 12.91 24.58
N ASN A 293 -9.92 14.00 25.17
CA ASN A 293 -9.26 14.67 26.30
C ASN A 293 -9.03 13.71 27.48
N ARG A 294 -10.06 12.93 27.85
CA ARG A 294 -9.95 11.94 28.93
C ARG A 294 -8.96 10.83 28.58
N ARG A 295 -8.94 10.40 27.31
CA ARG A 295 -7.99 9.39 26.83
C ARG A 295 -6.56 9.93 26.90
N MET A 296 -6.33 11.16 26.45
CA MET A 296 -5.04 11.86 26.52
C MET A 296 -4.56 12.07 27.95
N ASP A 297 -5.43 12.56 28.85
CA ASP A 297 -5.10 12.74 30.28
C ASP A 297 -4.67 11.41 30.92
N SER A 298 -5.34 10.30 30.54
CA SER A 298 -5.02 8.97 31.07
C SER A 298 -3.68 8.40 30.58
N LEU A 299 -3.09 8.96 29.51
CA LEU A 299 -1.75 8.58 29.07
C LEU A 299 -0.69 9.03 30.07
N GLY A 300 -0.93 10.15 30.79
CA GLY A 300 0.03 10.72 31.74
C GLY A 300 1.33 11.22 31.08
N LEU A 301 1.30 11.46 29.76
CA LEU A 301 2.48 11.85 28.98
C LEU A 301 2.56 13.36 28.79
N THR A 302 3.78 13.85 28.62
CA THR A 302 4.08 15.21 28.17
C THR A 302 5.05 15.15 26.99
N LEU A 303 5.26 16.25 26.27
CA LEU A 303 6.25 16.33 25.18
C LEU A 303 7.70 16.03 25.66
N ASN A 304 7.94 16.12 26.97
CA ASN A 304 9.24 15.85 27.60
C ASN A 304 9.33 14.46 28.26
N SER A 305 8.30 13.62 28.14
CA SER A 305 8.30 12.24 28.66
C SER A 305 9.38 11.38 28.02
N GLU A 306 9.82 10.33 28.72
CA GLU A 306 10.92 9.48 28.26
C GLU A 306 10.49 8.56 27.10
N ASP A 307 11.45 8.18 26.25
CA ASP A 307 11.26 7.23 25.12
C ASP A 307 10.58 5.92 25.55
N LYS A 308 10.88 5.48 26.78
CA LYS A 308 10.30 4.26 27.35
C LYS A 308 8.80 4.41 27.59
N GLU A 309 8.35 5.56 28.10
CA GLU A 309 6.94 5.83 28.38
C GLU A 309 6.13 5.90 27.06
N PHE A 310 6.68 6.59 26.05
CA PHE A 310 6.10 6.62 24.69
C PHE A 310 6.01 5.23 24.07
N TYR A 311 7.04 4.39 24.23
CA TYR A 311 7.00 3.01 23.75
C TYR A 311 5.94 2.19 24.47
N GLU A 312 5.83 2.31 25.79
CA GLU A 312 4.84 1.55 26.57
C GLU A 312 3.40 1.90 26.19
N LYS A 313 3.17 3.15 25.77
CA LYS A 313 1.85 3.69 25.41
C LYS A 313 1.59 3.83 23.90
N HIS A 314 2.46 3.29 23.04
CA HIS A 314 2.40 3.54 21.60
C HIS A 314 1.06 3.14 20.96
N LYS A 315 0.39 2.09 21.45
CA LYS A 315 -0.91 1.65 20.91
C LYS A 315 -2.03 2.59 21.31
N GLU A 316 -2.04 3.04 22.56
CA GLU A 316 -3.02 4.01 23.05
C GLU A 316 -2.84 5.37 22.37
N ILE A 317 -1.59 5.79 22.11
CA ILE A 317 -1.29 7.00 21.33
C ILE A 317 -1.78 6.87 19.89
N ALA A 318 -1.49 5.74 19.22
CA ALA A 318 -1.96 5.51 17.86
C ALA A 318 -3.50 5.54 17.78
N SER A 319 -4.19 4.86 18.68
CA SER A 319 -5.67 4.88 18.72
C SER A 319 -6.25 6.27 19.00
N ALA A 320 -5.60 7.05 19.88
CA ALA A 320 -5.97 8.44 20.12
C ALA A 320 -5.76 9.31 18.87
N HIS A 321 -4.65 9.11 18.16
CA HIS A 321 -4.33 9.79 16.92
C HIS A 321 -5.32 9.44 15.80
N ASP A 322 -5.71 8.17 15.65
CA ASP A 322 -6.73 7.75 14.68
C ASP A 322 -8.08 8.46 14.94
N THR A 323 -8.42 8.70 16.21
CA THR A 323 -9.63 9.47 16.57
C THR A 323 -9.51 10.93 16.13
N LEU A 324 -8.33 11.55 16.30
CA LEU A 324 -8.05 12.91 15.83
C LEU A 324 -8.12 13.00 14.30
N GLU A 325 -7.50 12.05 13.59
CA GLU A 325 -7.50 11.99 12.13
C GLU A 325 -8.92 11.78 11.59
N SER A 326 -9.69 10.88 12.21
CA SER A 326 -11.10 10.67 11.88
C SER A 326 -11.92 11.96 12.04
N MET A 327 -11.69 12.75 13.09
CA MET A 327 -12.35 14.04 13.27
C MET A 327 -11.92 15.06 12.21
N SER A 328 -10.63 15.14 11.90
CA SER A 328 -10.11 16.05 10.86
C SER A 328 -10.67 15.72 9.48
N ASN A 329 -10.72 14.44 9.12
CA ASN A 329 -11.31 13.99 7.86
C ASN A 329 -12.82 14.28 7.82
N ALA A 330 -13.53 14.03 8.93
CA ALA A 330 -14.96 14.33 9.03
C ALA A 330 -15.24 15.83 8.83
N GLU A 331 -14.40 16.72 9.38
CA GLU A 331 -14.47 18.15 9.10
C GLU A 331 -14.34 18.44 7.60
N ASP A 332 -13.30 17.92 6.94
CA ASP A 332 -13.08 18.15 5.51
C ASP A 332 -14.26 17.63 4.67
N ASN A 333 -14.83 16.49 5.05
CA ASN A 333 -15.95 15.85 4.37
C ASN A 333 -17.29 16.60 4.58
N ILE A 334 -17.56 17.09 5.79
CA ILE A 334 -18.71 17.98 6.06
C ILE A 334 -18.55 19.31 5.33
N ASN A 335 -17.34 19.86 5.27
CA ASN A 335 -17.04 21.07 4.52
C ASN A 335 -17.28 20.87 3.02
N LEU A 336 -16.83 19.76 2.45
CA LEU A 336 -17.13 19.40 1.07
C LEU A 336 -18.65 19.37 0.81
N MET A 337 -19.42 18.67 1.66
CA MET A 337 -20.88 18.63 1.54
C MET A 337 -21.51 20.03 1.59
N PHE A 338 -21.06 20.85 2.53
CA PHE A 338 -21.55 22.22 2.69
C PHE A 338 -21.22 23.09 1.46
N GLU A 339 -20.01 23.00 0.92
CA GLU A 339 -19.58 23.73 -0.29
C GLU A 339 -20.38 23.29 -1.52
N LEU A 340 -20.66 21.99 -1.67
CA LEU A 340 -21.52 21.46 -2.73
C LEU A 340 -22.95 22.01 -2.63
N GLU A 341 -23.55 22.02 -1.43
CA GLU A 341 -24.89 22.57 -1.20
C GLU A 341 -24.94 24.08 -1.49
N ASN A 342 -23.89 24.83 -1.16
CA ASN A 342 -23.83 26.29 -1.30
C ASN A 342 -23.34 26.81 -2.67
N GLY A 343 -23.19 25.94 -3.67
CA GLY A 343 -22.92 26.40 -5.04
C GLY A 343 -21.45 26.52 -5.42
N ASP A 344 -20.52 25.91 -4.67
CA ASP A 344 -19.11 25.93 -5.07
C ASP A 344 -18.91 25.15 -6.38
N VAL A 345 -18.76 25.88 -7.48
CA VAL A 345 -18.66 25.32 -8.83
C VAL A 345 -17.44 24.40 -8.99
N VAL A 346 -16.33 24.67 -8.30
CA VAL A 346 -15.10 23.88 -8.41
C VAL A 346 -15.27 22.53 -7.73
N LYS A 347 -15.90 22.52 -6.55
CA LYS A 347 -16.20 21.27 -5.83
C LYS A 347 -17.26 20.46 -6.56
N ARG A 348 -18.31 21.12 -7.08
CA ARG A 348 -19.36 20.49 -7.88
C ARG A 348 -18.81 19.84 -9.15
N GLU A 349 -17.96 20.56 -9.89
CA GLU A 349 -17.28 20.01 -11.08
C GLU A 349 -16.42 18.80 -10.73
N ARG A 350 -15.57 18.93 -9.69
CA ARG A 350 -14.66 17.85 -9.28
C ARG A 350 -15.40 16.57 -8.91
N GLU A 351 -16.50 16.68 -8.17
CA GLU A 351 -17.31 15.52 -7.75
C GLU A 351 -17.92 14.82 -8.96
N LEU A 352 -18.49 15.57 -9.91
CA LEU A 352 -19.06 15.02 -11.14
C LEU A 352 -18.01 14.43 -12.09
N VAL A 353 -16.83 15.06 -12.20
CA VAL A 353 -15.72 14.51 -12.99
C VAL A 353 -15.26 13.18 -12.41
N SER A 354 -15.17 13.05 -11.10
CA SER A 354 -14.80 11.78 -10.46
C SER A 354 -15.85 10.70 -10.69
N ILE A 355 -17.15 11.02 -10.63
CA ILE A 355 -18.22 10.08 -11.01
C ILE A 355 -18.11 9.68 -12.49
N LYS A 356 -17.86 10.66 -13.38
CA LYS A 356 -17.71 10.40 -14.82
C LYS A 356 -16.54 9.47 -15.13
N GLN A 357 -15.41 9.64 -14.46
CA GLN A 357 -14.23 8.77 -14.60
C GLN A 357 -14.56 7.33 -14.18
N ASP A 358 -15.22 7.16 -13.04
CA ASP A 358 -15.65 5.86 -12.53
C ASP A 358 -16.64 5.15 -13.48
N ILE A 359 -17.60 5.90 -14.05
CA ILE A 359 -18.52 5.38 -15.07
C ILE A 359 -17.78 4.99 -16.35
N SER A 360 -16.81 5.81 -16.79
CA SER A 360 -16.02 5.53 -17.99
C SER A 360 -15.21 4.25 -17.85
N GLU A 361 -14.63 4.01 -16.67
CA GLU A 361 -13.92 2.77 -16.36
C GLU A 361 -14.88 1.57 -16.34
N ALA A 362 -16.05 1.71 -15.71
CA ALA A 362 -17.07 0.68 -15.71
C ALA A 362 -17.54 0.32 -17.13
N LEU A 363 -17.81 1.32 -17.98
CA LEU A 363 -18.26 1.11 -19.36
C LEU A 363 -17.21 0.39 -20.24
N PHE A 364 -15.93 0.47 -19.88
CA PHE A 364 -14.87 -0.24 -20.59
C PHE A 364 -14.80 -1.73 -20.23
N GLN A 365 -15.19 -2.10 -19.01
CA GLN A 365 -14.95 -3.43 -18.44
C GLN A 365 -16.22 -4.27 -18.25
N VAL A 366 -17.38 -3.64 -18.11
CA VAL A 366 -18.66 -4.31 -17.86
C VAL A 366 -19.25 -4.86 -19.16
N HIS A 367 -19.65 -6.13 -19.15
CA HIS A 367 -20.20 -6.81 -20.34
C HIS A 367 -21.73 -6.93 -20.30
N ASN A 368 -22.34 -6.80 -19.12
CA ASN A 368 -23.78 -6.82 -18.92
C ASN A 368 -24.46 -5.69 -19.70
N TYR A 369 -25.20 -6.04 -20.76
CA TYR A 369 -25.85 -5.08 -21.65
C TYR A 369 -26.81 -4.13 -20.91
N GLU A 370 -27.53 -4.62 -19.90
CA GLU A 370 -28.45 -3.77 -19.14
C GLU A 370 -27.70 -2.78 -18.26
N ALA A 371 -26.63 -3.23 -17.58
CA ALA A 371 -25.75 -2.38 -16.81
C ALA A 371 -25.10 -1.30 -17.69
N VAL A 372 -24.58 -1.66 -18.86
CA VAL A 372 -23.99 -0.72 -19.84
C VAL A 372 -25.01 0.33 -20.27
N ARG A 373 -26.24 -0.08 -20.62
CA ARG A 373 -27.31 0.85 -21.00
C ARG A 373 -27.63 1.84 -19.88
N GLN A 374 -27.70 1.37 -18.63
CA GLN A 374 -27.96 2.23 -17.48
C GLN A 374 -26.78 3.16 -17.19
N LEU A 375 -25.53 2.67 -17.20
CA LEU A 375 -24.33 3.49 -17.03
C LEU A 375 -24.21 4.60 -18.08
N GLN A 376 -24.53 4.33 -19.34
CA GLN A 376 -24.61 5.36 -20.39
C GLN A 376 -25.70 6.41 -20.10
N ASN A 377 -26.81 6.02 -19.49
CA ASN A 377 -27.83 6.97 -19.05
C ASN A 377 -27.32 7.87 -17.92
N VAL A 378 -26.63 7.29 -16.94
CA VAL A 378 -25.99 8.05 -15.85
C VAL A 378 -24.93 9.00 -16.41
N GLU A 379 -24.09 8.55 -17.35
CA GLU A 379 -23.08 9.39 -18.00
C GLU A 379 -23.71 10.62 -18.67
N ARG A 380 -24.85 10.45 -19.35
CA ARG A 380 -25.60 11.60 -19.91
C ARG A 380 -26.07 12.56 -18.83
N GLN A 381 -26.66 12.06 -17.73
CA GLN A 381 -27.08 12.90 -16.61
C GLN A 381 -25.91 13.69 -16.01
N VAL A 382 -24.75 13.05 -15.85
CA VAL A 382 -23.52 13.69 -15.37
C VAL A 382 -23.05 14.78 -16.34
N ASN A 383 -23.01 14.50 -17.64
CA ASN A 383 -22.64 15.49 -18.65
C ASN A 383 -23.61 16.68 -18.70
N GLU A 384 -24.92 16.43 -18.56
CA GLU A 384 -25.92 17.48 -18.47
C GLU A 384 -25.69 18.38 -17.25
N LEU A 385 -25.42 17.77 -16.08
CA LEU A 385 -25.17 18.53 -14.84
C LEU A 385 -23.82 19.27 -14.85
N LEU A 386 -22.79 18.69 -15.48
CA LEU A 386 -21.50 19.36 -15.70
C LEU A 386 -21.65 20.65 -16.53
N ASN A 387 -22.62 20.70 -17.43
CA ASN A 387 -22.91 21.91 -18.22
C ASN A 387 -23.77 22.95 -17.45
N ASN A 388 -24.23 22.62 -16.24
CA ASN A 388 -25.08 23.49 -15.43
C ASN A 388 -24.76 23.36 -13.92
N LEU A 389 -23.52 23.67 -13.57
CA LEU A 389 -23.00 23.52 -12.20
C LEU A 389 -23.70 24.42 -11.16
N GLU A 390 -24.29 25.53 -11.58
CA GLU A 390 -24.98 26.49 -10.71
C GLU A 390 -26.49 26.17 -10.56
N ALA A 391 -26.94 25.03 -11.07
CA ALA A 391 -28.34 24.63 -10.97
C ALA A 391 -28.83 24.65 -9.50
N ALA A 392 -30.01 25.24 -9.27
CA ALA A 392 -30.61 25.31 -7.94
C ALA A 392 -30.98 23.91 -7.39
N ASP A 393 -31.31 22.97 -8.28
CA ASP A 393 -31.61 21.57 -7.99
C ASP A 393 -30.37 20.66 -8.15
N PHE A 394 -29.16 21.22 -8.12
CA PHE A 394 -27.91 20.47 -8.32
C PHE A 394 -27.79 19.26 -7.39
N MET A 395 -28.05 19.45 -6.09
CA MET A 395 -27.88 18.39 -5.09
C MET A 395 -28.90 17.27 -5.26
N ASP A 396 -30.13 17.60 -5.67
CA ASP A 396 -31.16 16.59 -5.98
C ASP A 396 -30.76 15.76 -7.22
N ARG A 397 -30.22 16.41 -8.24
CA ARG A 397 -29.69 15.73 -9.43
C ARG A 397 -28.46 14.89 -9.12
N LEU A 398 -27.56 15.37 -8.29
CA LEU A 398 -26.38 14.61 -7.84
C LEU A 398 -26.81 13.36 -7.05
N ALA A 399 -27.75 13.49 -6.11
CA ALA A 399 -28.28 12.35 -5.37
C ALA A 399 -28.91 11.31 -6.30
N ARG A 400 -29.64 11.77 -7.33
CA ARG A 400 -30.21 10.89 -8.35
C ARG A 400 -29.13 10.18 -9.18
N ILE A 401 -28.10 10.90 -9.62
CA ILE A 401 -26.95 10.33 -10.35
C ILE A 401 -26.29 9.22 -9.52
N VAL A 402 -26.00 9.48 -8.25
CA VAL A 402 -25.41 8.49 -7.33
C VAL A 402 -26.31 7.26 -7.20
N SER A 403 -27.62 7.45 -7.03
CA SER A 403 -28.59 6.36 -6.92
C SER A 403 -28.70 5.53 -8.20
N ASP A 404 -28.80 6.19 -9.36
CA ASP A 404 -28.91 5.53 -10.65
C ASP A 404 -27.60 4.77 -10.97
N GLN A 405 -26.44 5.34 -10.60
CA GLN A 405 -25.15 4.66 -10.70
C GLN A 405 -25.10 3.43 -9.80
N ALA A 406 -25.53 3.53 -8.53
CA ALA A 406 -25.55 2.40 -7.61
C ALA A 406 -26.37 1.22 -8.18
N HIS A 407 -27.52 1.51 -8.78
CA HIS A 407 -28.35 0.50 -9.42
C HIS A 407 -27.69 -0.11 -10.67
N ALA A 408 -27.08 0.71 -11.51
CA ALA A 408 -26.38 0.24 -12.70
C ALA A 408 -25.17 -0.65 -12.34
N LEU A 409 -24.44 -0.29 -11.29
CA LEU A 409 -23.31 -1.07 -10.79
C LEU A 409 -23.76 -2.36 -10.09
N ASP A 410 -24.90 -2.37 -9.40
CA ASP A 410 -25.49 -3.61 -8.88
C ASP A 410 -25.73 -4.64 -10.01
N LEU A 411 -26.25 -4.19 -11.16
CA LEU A 411 -26.36 -5.05 -12.34
C LEU A 411 -25.00 -5.49 -12.89
N ALA A 412 -24.00 -4.60 -12.89
CA ALA A 412 -22.64 -4.92 -13.34
C ALA A 412 -21.97 -5.99 -12.47
N THR A 413 -22.25 -6.03 -11.17
CA THR A 413 -21.68 -7.04 -10.27
C THR A 413 -22.12 -8.47 -10.60
N ARG A 414 -23.17 -8.67 -11.41
CA ARG A 414 -23.59 -10.00 -11.86
C ARG A 414 -22.55 -10.69 -12.74
N ASP A 415 -21.67 -9.93 -13.38
CA ASP A 415 -20.55 -10.45 -14.17
C ASP A 415 -19.29 -10.68 -13.30
N MET A 416 -19.29 -10.26 -12.03
CA MET A 416 -18.18 -10.38 -11.10
C MET A 416 -18.30 -11.66 -10.26
N GLN A 417 -17.91 -12.79 -10.86
CA GLN A 417 -18.16 -14.14 -10.34
C GLN A 417 -17.74 -14.37 -8.87
N HIS A 418 -16.65 -13.75 -8.42
CA HIS A 418 -16.08 -14.02 -7.09
C HIS A 418 -16.40 -12.96 -6.05
N LEU A 419 -17.05 -11.86 -6.43
CA LEU A 419 -17.29 -10.74 -5.53
C LEU A 419 -18.25 -11.08 -4.39
N ASP A 420 -17.78 -11.01 -3.15
CA ASP A 420 -18.62 -11.05 -1.95
C ASP A 420 -18.73 -9.65 -1.33
N ARG A 421 -19.76 -8.90 -1.75
CA ARG A 421 -20.01 -7.54 -1.24
C ARG A 421 -20.26 -7.48 0.27
N ALA A 422 -20.83 -8.54 0.85
CA ALA A 422 -21.16 -8.53 2.28
C ALA A 422 -19.87 -8.59 3.12
N LYS A 423 -18.88 -9.36 2.67
CA LYS A 423 -17.55 -9.44 3.29
C LYS A 423 -16.83 -8.08 3.30
N HIS A 424 -17.05 -7.25 2.29
CA HIS A 424 -16.42 -5.93 2.16
C HIS A 424 -17.25 -4.77 2.74
N ALA A 425 -18.36 -5.03 3.43
CA ALA A 425 -19.26 -3.97 3.91
C ALA A 425 -18.57 -2.96 4.84
N SER A 426 -17.60 -3.41 5.65
CA SER A 426 -16.79 -2.57 6.56
C SER A 426 -15.63 -1.84 5.88
N GLU A 427 -15.33 -2.15 4.62
CA GLU A 427 -14.28 -1.48 3.84
C GLU A 427 -14.80 -0.26 3.08
N ARG A 428 -16.12 -0.01 3.14
CA ARG A 428 -16.70 1.22 2.60
C ARG A 428 -16.26 2.41 3.45
N PRO A 429 -15.73 3.48 2.82
CA PRO A 429 -15.35 4.67 3.55
C PRO A 429 -16.51 5.26 4.36
N ALA A 430 -16.27 5.46 5.65
CA ALA A 430 -17.12 6.20 6.56
C ALA A 430 -16.74 7.69 6.53
N LEU A 431 -17.56 8.54 7.15
CA LEU A 431 -17.36 10.00 7.17
C LEU A 431 -15.98 10.42 7.72
N GLY A 432 -15.39 9.62 8.60
CA GLY A 432 -14.06 9.86 9.16
C GLY A 432 -12.90 9.42 8.27
N ASP A 433 -13.17 8.82 7.11
CA ASP A 433 -12.14 8.33 6.21
C ASP A 433 -11.75 9.39 5.18
N ARG A 434 -10.44 9.50 4.90
CA ARG A 434 -9.88 10.46 3.95
C ARG A 434 -10.40 10.29 2.52
N ASN A 435 -10.76 9.07 2.13
CA ASN A 435 -11.26 8.73 0.81
C ASN A 435 -12.81 8.69 0.74
N TRP A 436 -13.48 9.19 1.78
CA TRP A 436 -14.94 9.33 1.77
C TRP A 436 -15.41 10.26 0.65
N ARG A 437 -16.64 10.01 0.20
CA ARG A 437 -17.34 10.77 -0.83
C ARG A 437 -18.83 10.84 -0.48
N PRO A 438 -19.53 11.91 -0.90
CA PRO A 438 -20.96 12.12 -0.62
C PRO A 438 -21.86 10.92 -0.88
N GLY A 439 -21.56 10.11 -1.90
CA GLY A 439 -22.39 8.97 -2.26
C GLY A 439 -22.38 7.81 -1.27
N TYR A 440 -21.34 7.61 -0.43
CA TYR A 440 -21.20 6.36 0.36
C TYR A 440 -22.29 6.14 1.39
N VAL A 441 -22.87 7.22 1.91
CA VAL A 441 -23.97 7.17 2.88
C VAL A 441 -25.33 7.01 2.18
N TYR A 442 -25.39 7.03 0.84
CA TYR A 442 -26.62 7.10 0.07
C TYR A 442 -26.81 5.91 -0.88
N SER A 443 -28.02 5.36 -0.94
CA SER A 443 -28.42 4.26 -1.83
C SER A 443 -27.49 3.03 -1.87
N ASN A 444 -26.73 2.76 -0.79
CA ASN A 444 -25.70 1.71 -0.74
C ASN A 444 -24.70 1.80 -1.91
N TRP A 445 -24.42 3.02 -2.37
CA TRP A 445 -23.54 3.25 -3.49
C TRP A 445 -22.12 2.78 -3.16
N VAL A 446 -21.53 2.06 -4.11
CA VAL A 446 -20.12 1.66 -4.12
C VAL A 446 -19.64 1.91 -5.55
N PRO A 447 -18.59 2.72 -5.74
CA PRO A 447 -18.08 3.06 -7.07
C PRO A 447 -17.43 1.87 -7.78
N TYR A 448 -17.37 1.99 -9.10
CA TYR A 448 -16.56 1.26 -10.07
C TYR A 448 -15.33 0.58 -9.46
N TYR A 449 -14.36 1.45 -9.20
CA TYR A 449 -13.01 1.06 -8.83
C TYR A 449 -12.95 0.23 -7.54
N MET A 450 -13.87 0.45 -6.59
CA MET A 450 -13.95 -0.35 -5.36
C MET A 450 -14.51 -1.73 -5.65
N LEU A 451 -15.59 -1.84 -6.42
CA LEU A 451 -16.14 -3.15 -6.81
C LEU A 451 -15.11 -3.97 -7.59
N ALA A 452 -14.38 -3.33 -8.51
CA ALA A 452 -13.31 -3.96 -9.26
C ALA A 452 -12.16 -4.43 -8.37
N SER A 453 -11.74 -3.62 -7.40
CA SER A 453 -10.65 -3.98 -6.47
C SER A 453 -11.04 -5.11 -5.53
N TRP A 454 -12.27 -5.11 -5.02
CA TRP A 454 -12.85 -6.19 -4.22
C TRP A 454 -12.96 -7.48 -5.02
N ASN A 455 -13.52 -7.43 -6.23
CA ASN A 455 -13.61 -8.61 -7.09
C ASN A 455 -12.22 -9.18 -7.43
N ALA A 456 -11.22 -8.31 -7.66
CA ALA A 456 -9.85 -8.75 -7.88
C ALA A 456 -9.23 -9.38 -6.62
N ALA A 457 -9.52 -8.87 -5.43
CA ALA A 457 -9.08 -9.45 -4.16
C ALA A 457 -9.74 -10.80 -3.88
N ASP A 458 -11.05 -10.90 -4.07
CA ASP A 458 -11.78 -12.14 -3.89
C ASP A 458 -11.44 -13.19 -4.96
N THR A 459 -11.20 -12.78 -6.21
CA THR A 459 -10.72 -13.68 -7.25
C THR A 459 -9.35 -14.24 -6.89
N ARG A 460 -8.43 -13.41 -6.40
CA ARG A 460 -7.12 -13.86 -5.90
C ARG A 460 -7.26 -14.81 -4.71
N ALA A 461 -8.15 -14.51 -3.77
CA ALA A 461 -8.43 -15.36 -2.62
C ALA A 461 -9.09 -16.69 -3.02
N ALA A 462 -9.98 -16.68 -4.01
CA ALA A 462 -10.62 -17.89 -4.54
C ALA A 462 -9.63 -18.73 -5.36
N GLN A 463 -8.73 -18.09 -6.10
CA GLN A 463 -7.65 -18.74 -6.83
C GLN A 463 -6.65 -19.37 -5.85
N SER A 464 -6.26 -18.67 -4.78
CA SER A 464 -5.41 -19.25 -3.73
C SER A 464 -6.10 -20.36 -2.93
N ALA A 465 -7.43 -20.29 -2.75
CA ALA A 465 -8.21 -21.36 -2.12
C ALA A 465 -8.43 -22.59 -3.03
N SER A 466 -8.42 -22.41 -4.35
CA SER A 466 -8.55 -23.49 -5.34
C SER A 466 -7.20 -24.10 -5.74
N SER A 467 -6.08 -23.41 -5.48
CA SER A 467 -4.73 -23.97 -5.44
C SER A 467 -4.39 -24.51 -4.05
N SER A 468 -5.32 -25.26 -3.43
CA SER A 468 -5.15 -25.90 -2.12
C SER A 468 -4.10 -27.02 -2.14
N GLY A 469 -2.84 -26.64 -2.18
CA GLY A 469 -1.79 -27.26 -1.41
C GLY A 469 -1.19 -26.15 -0.57
N SER A 470 -1.41 -26.17 0.75
CA SER A 470 -0.60 -25.39 1.68
C SER A 470 0.87 -25.54 1.29
N ALA A 471 1.66 -24.47 1.31
CA ALA A 471 3.08 -24.57 1.01
C ALA A 471 3.69 -25.78 1.73
N ASN A 472 4.30 -26.69 0.96
CA ASN A 472 5.02 -27.79 1.55
C ASN A 472 6.30 -27.23 2.14
N THR A 473 6.38 -27.14 3.47
CA THR A 473 7.55 -26.65 4.21
C THR A 473 8.48 -27.78 4.67
N SER A 474 8.16 -29.04 4.30
CA SER A 474 8.89 -30.21 4.78
C SER A 474 10.04 -30.62 3.86
N PHE A 475 11.19 -30.93 4.48
CA PHE A 475 12.34 -31.59 3.85
C PHE A 475 12.49 -33.01 4.43
N SER A 476 12.68 -33.99 3.56
CA SER A 476 12.79 -35.42 3.87
C SER A 476 14.06 -35.80 4.62
N SER A 477 15.14 -35.01 4.49
CA SER A 477 16.40 -35.18 5.24
C SER A 477 16.34 -34.70 6.70
N GLY A 478 15.26 -34.01 7.09
CA GLY A 478 15.16 -33.31 8.38
C GLY A 478 15.88 -31.96 8.42
N PHE A 479 16.27 -31.43 7.25
CA PHE A 479 16.70 -30.05 7.08
C PHE A 479 15.61 -29.08 7.59
N ALA A 480 16.02 -28.05 8.31
CA ALA A 480 15.13 -27.12 9.03
C ALA A 480 15.12 -25.72 8.41
N GLY A 481 15.46 -25.60 7.12
CA GLY A 481 15.45 -24.34 6.41
C GLY A 481 14.04 -23.74 6.31
N GLY A 482 13.95 -22.41 6.44
CA GLY A 482 12.67 -21.71 6.33
C GLY A 482 12.19 -21.56 4.89
N GLY A 483 10.87 -21.44 4.72
CA GLY A 483 10.20 -21.39 3.43
C GLY A 483 9.57 -22.72 3.02
N GLY A 484 9.17 -22.81 1.75
CA GLY A 484 8.49 -23.98 1.23
C GLY A 484 8.16 -23.88 -0.26
N SER A 485 7.51 -24.92 -0.77
CA SER A 485 7.18 -25.05 -2.19
C SER A 485 5.71 -25.34 -2.46
N SER A 486 5.27 -25.10 -3.69
CA SER A 486 3.94 -25.43 -4.18
C SER A 486 3.96 -25.85 -5.65
N SER A 487 2.83 -26.30 -6.20
CA SER A 487 2.65 -26.59 -7.64
C SER A 487 1.79 -25.52 -8.34
N TRP A 488 1.84 -25.45 -9.68
CA TRP A 488 1.04 -24.47 -10.45
C TRP A 488 0.44 -24.87 -11.80
#